data_AF-A0A432KAW9-F1
#
_entry.id   AF-A0A432KAW9-F1
#
_cell.length_a   1.000
_cell.length_b   1.000
_cell.length_c   1.000
_cell.angle_alpha   90.00
_cell.angle_beta   90.00
_cell.angle_gamma   90.00
#
_symmetry.space_group_name_H-M   'P 1'
#
loop_
_entity.id
_entity.type
_entity.pdbx_description
1 polymer ?
#
loop_
_entity_poly.entity_id
_entity_poly.type
_entity_poly.pdbx_seq_one_letter_code
_entity_poly.pdbx_strand_id
1 'polypeptide(L)'
;MSYKVLTTSDFKSDSKKLIKKYKSLKEELLELIETLEENPNQGTPLGNDCYKIRLAIKSKGKGKSGGARVITCVKILDEFVYLLTIYSKSEKGNITDKELKELIKELD
;
A
#
# COMPACT_ATOMS: atom_id res chain seq x y z
N MET A 1 -19.93 4.75 7.30
CA MET A 1 -19.82 3.95 6.06
C MET A 1 -18.52 3.19 6.15
N SER A 2 -18.53 1.90 5.84
CA SER A 2 -17.30 1.09 5.80
C SER A 2 -16.97 0.86 4.34
N TYR A 3 -15.75 1.20 3.93
CA TYR A 3 -15.24 0.85 2.61
C TYR A 3 -14.86 -0.63 2.58
N LYS A 4 -14.87 -1.23 1.39
CA LYS A 4 -14.39 -2.61 1.19
C LYS A 4 -13.01 -2.59 0.55
N VAL A 5 -12.03 -3.16 1.25
CA VAL A 5 -10.65 -3.21 0.75
C VAL A 5 -10.45 -4.44 -0.14
N LEU A 6 -9.96 -4.20 -1.36
CA LEU A 6 -9.63 -5.20 -2.36
C LEU A 6 -8.13 -5.16 -2.70
N THR A 7 -7.60 -6.26 -3.21
CA THR A 7 -6.16 -6.37 -3.56
C THR A 7 -5.99 -6.79 -5.01
N THR A 8 -5.10 -6.11 -5.73
CA THR A 8 -4.72 -6.46 -7.12
C THR A 8 -3.79 -7.67 -7.15
N SER A 9 -3.58 -8.22 -8.35
CA SER A 9 -2.56 -9.23 -8.65
C SER A 9 -1.16 -8.77 -8.23
N ASP A 10 -0.80 -7.54 -8.60
CA ASP A 10 0.50 -6.95 -8.29
C ASP A 10 0.72 -6.84 -6.79
N PHE A 11 -0.25 -6.29 -6.06
CA PHE A 11 -0.19 -6.20 -4.61
C PHE A 11 -0.02 -7.57 -3.96
N LYS A 12 -0.77 -8.60 -4.40
CA LYS A 12 -0.61 -9.97 -3.87
C LYS A 12 0.78 -10.52 -4.12
N SER A 13 1.32 -10.30 -5.32
CA SER A 13 2.65 -10.82 -5.68
C SER A 13 3.76 -10.14 -4.87
N ASP A 14 3.67 -8.84 -4.69
CA ASP A 14 4.68 -8.03 -4.01
C ASP A 14 4.58 -8.15 -2.48
N SER A 15 3.38 -8.19 -1.92
CA SER A 15 3.17 -8.44 -0.49
C SER A 15 3.74 -9.79 -0.09
N LYS A 16 3.57 -10.83 -0.91
CA LYS A 16 4.12 -12.17 -0.66
C LYS A 16 5.65 -12.14 -0.57
N LYS A 17 6.34 -11.37 -1.42
CA LYS A 17 7.80 -11.21 -1.35
C LYS A 17 8.21 -10.49 -0.08
N LEU A 18 7.50 -9.42 0.28
CA LEU A 18 7.82 -8.60 1.45
C LEU A 18 7.50 -9.31 2.77
N ILE A 19 6.40 -10.07 2.87
CA ILE A 19 6.03 -10.83 4.07
C ILE A 19 7.10 -11.90 4.39
N LYS A 20 7.68 -12.53 3.35
CA LYS A 20 8.81 -13.46 3.54
C LYS A 20 10.03 -12.78 4.14
N LYS A 21 10.28 -11.53 3.77
CA LYS A 21 11.42 -10.73 4.24
C LYS A 21 11.17 -10.09 5.61
N TYR A 22 9.92 -9.74 5.90
CA TYR A 22 9.50 -8.98 7.07
C TYR A 22 8.36 -9.71 7.78
N LYS A 23 8.70 -10.49 8.81
CA LYS A 23 7.75 -11.38 9.49
C LYS A 23 6.55 -10.64 10.09
N SER A 24 6.72 -9.40 10.56
CA SER A 24 5.61 -8.62 11.15
C SER A 24 4.67 -8.02 10.12
N LEU A 25 5.09 -7.93 8.83
CA LEU A 25 4.34 -7.18 7.80
C LEU A 25 2.90 -7.65 7.65
N LYS A 26 2.64 -8.93 7.93
CA LYS A 26 1.27 -9.45 7.91
C LYS A 26 0.37 -8.73 8.90
N GLU A 27 0.83 -8.47 10.12
CA GLU A 27 0.07 -7.76 11.16
C GLU A 27 -0.13 -6.31 10.77
N GLU A 28 0.91 -5.63 10.29
CA GLU A 28 0.80 -4.23 9.89
C GLU A 28 -0.09 -4.05 8.65
N LEU A 29 -0.16 -5.03 7.76
CA LEU A 29 -1.11 -5.01 6.63
C LEU A 29 -2.55 -5.20 7.08
N LEU A 30 -2.80 -5.99 8.13
CA LEU A 30 -4.15 -6.12 8.70
C LEU A 30 -4.59 -4.81 9.35
N GLU A 31 -3.72 -4.19 10.16
CA GLU A 31 -3.95 -2.85 10.74
C GLU A 31 -4.22 -1.80 9.63
N LEU A 32 -3.48 -1.87 8.51
CA LEU A 32 -3.70 -1.00 7.35
C LEU A 32 -5.08 -1.21 6.70
N ILE A 33 -5.52 -2.46 6.57
CA ILE A 33 -6.84 -2.76 5.98
C ILE A 33 -7.95 -2.16 6.86
N GLU A 34 -7.92 -2.41 8.17
CA GLU A 34 -8.91 -1.88 9.12
C GLU A 34 -9.00 -0.35 9.04
N THR A 35 -7.85 0.34 9.02
CA THR A 35 -7.84 1.81 8.91
C THR A 35 -8.32 2.34 7.56
N LEU A 36 -8.14 1.57 6.48
CA LEU A 36 -8.64 1.93 5.14
C LEU A 36 -10.15 1.72 4.99
N GLU A 37 -10.73 0.75 5.70
CA GLU A 37 -12.17 0.55 5.74
C GLU A 37 -12.89 1.74 6.37
N GLU A 38 -12.26 2.42 7.34
CA GLU A 38 -12.80 3.62 7.99
C GLU A 38 -12.41 4.92 7.27
N ASN A 39 -11.16 5.04 6.81
CA ASN A 39 -10.63 6.25 6.20
C ASN A 39 -9.74 5.91 4.98
N PRO A 40 -10.32 5.84 3.77
CA PRO A 40 -9.58 5.44 2.58
C PRO A 40 -8.65 6.53 2.04
N ASN A 41 -8.89 7.79 2.42
CA ASN A 41 -8.17 8.96 1.92
C ASN A 41 -6.85 9.20 2.67
N GLN A 42 -6.39 8.24 3.46
CA GLN A 42 -5.20 8.39 4.28
C GLN A 42 -3.91 8.35 3.42
N GLY A 43 -2.91 9.14 3.83
CA GLY A 43 -1.62 9.21 3.16
C GLY A 43 -1.43 10.45 2.28
N THR A 44 -0.46 10.39 1.36
CA THR A 44 -0.12 11.50 0.47
C THR A 44 -0.79 11.31 -0.89
N PRO A 45 -1.59 12.27 -1.39
CA PRO A 45 -2.20 12.16 -2.70
C PRO A 45 -1.13 12.12 -3.81
N LEU A 46 -1.34 11.25 -4.79
CA LEU A 46 -0.54 11.12 -6.02
C LEU A 46 -1.32 11.59 -7.27
N GLY A 47 -2.61 11.93 -7.12
CA GLY A 47 -3.52 12.23 -8.23
C GLY A 47 -4.37 11.02 -8.63
N ASN A 48 -5.43 11.21 -9.42
CA ASN A 48 -6.37 10.14 -9.84
C ASN A 48 -6.96 9.32 -8.68
N ASP A 49 -7.32 9.96 -7.56
CA ASP A 49 -7.77 9.30 -6.32
C ASP A 49 -6.82 8.21 -5.82
N CYS A 50 -5.53 8.36 -6.14
CA CYS A 50 -4.47 7.48 -5.69
C CYS A 50 -3.72 8.09 -4.51
N TYR A 51 -3.57 7.33 -3.44
CA TYR A 51 -2.87 7.79 -2.23
C TYR A 51 -1.70 6.90 -1.91
N LYS A 52 -0.59 7.51 -1.49
CA LYS A 52 0.62 6.86 -0.99
C LYS A 52 0.58 6.79 0.53
N ILE A 53 0.46 5.58 1.05
CA ILE A 53 0.48 5.34 2.50
C ILE A 53 1.84 4.82 2.91
N ARG A 54 2.40 5.33 4.02
CA ARG A 54 3.69 4.88 4.56
C ARG A 54 3.43 3.98 5.76
N LEU A 55 3.53 2.67 5.59
CA LEU A 55 3.45 1.71 6.70
C LEU A 55 4.84 1.52 7.32
N ALA A 56 4.93 1.49 8.64
CA ALA A 56 6.16 1.17 9.35
C ALA A 56 6.22 -0.32 9.69
N ILE A 57 7.26 -1.02 9.24
CA ILE A 57 7.46 -2.45 9.57
C ILE A 57 8.20 -2.58 10.91
N LYS A 58 7.55 -3.14 11.94
CA LYS A 58 8.14 -3.35 13.28
C LYS A 58 9.36 -4.27 13.21
N SER A 59 9.28 -5.38 12.46
CA SER A 59 10.35 -6.39 12.38
C SER A 59 11.64 -5.93 11.69
N LYS A 60 11.69 -4.73 11.10
CA LYS A 60 12.92 -4.21 10.46
C LYS A 60 13.90 -3.60 11.47
N GLY A 61 13.51 -3.43 12.75
CA GLY A 61 14.43 -3.19 13.86
C GLY A 61 15.19 -1.85 13.86
N LYS A 62 14.95 -0.97 12.89
CA LYS A 62 15.46 0.40 12.90
C LYS A 62 14.29 1.34 13.19
N GLY A 63 14.46 2.29 14.12
CA GLY A 63 13.40 3.18 14.64
C GLY A 63 12.66 4.00 13.56
N LYS A 64 11.86 4.99 13.96
CA LYS A 64 10.92 5.77 13.10
C LYS A 64 11.48 6.24 11.74
N SER A 65 12.79 6.44 11.63
CA SER A 65 13.52 6.85 10.42
C SER A 65 14.01 5.69 9.52
N GLY A 66 14.26 4.49 10.07
CA GLY A 66 14.85 3.33 9.38
C GLY A 66 13.93 2.12 9.17
N GLY A 67 12.70 2.15 9.71
CA GLY A 67 11.64 1.21 9.37
C GLY A 67 11.38 1.22 7.86
N ALA A 68 11.19 0.04 7.26
CA ALA A 68 10.80 -0.04 5.86
C ALA A 68 9.49 0.70 5.75
N ARG A 69 9.48 1.73 4.89
CA ARG A 69 8.23 2.32 4.45
C ARG A 69 7.72 1.42 3.36
N VAL A 70 6.64 0.75 3.65
CA VAL A 70 5.82 0.16 2.61
C VAL A 70 4.96 1.26 2.04
N ILE A 71 5.07 1.46 0.72
CA ILE A 71 4.19 2.38 0.00
C ILE A 71 3.06 1.57 -0.61
N THR A 72 1.86 1.82 -0.10
CA THR A 72 0.62 1.28 -0.67
C THR A 72 0.00 2.36 -1.52
N CYS A 73 -0.28 2.05 -2.79
CA CYS A 73 -1.06 2.92 -3.65
C CYS A 73 -2.52 2.45 -3.60
N VAL A 74 -3.43 3.30 -3.14
CA VAL A 74 -4.86 2.95 -3.02
C VAL A 74 -5.71 3.75 -4.00
N LYS A 75 -6.57 3.09 -4.76
CA LYS A 75 -7.58 3.75 -5.61
C LYS A 75 -8.94 3.63 -4.95
N ILE A 76 -9.61 4.77 -4.79
CA ILE A 76 -10.97 4.84 -4.25
C ILE A 76 -11.95 4.90 -5.42
N LEU A 77 -12.88 3.95 -5.46
CA LEU A 77 -13.97 3.88 -6.44
C LEU A 77 -15.25 3.51 -5.69
N ASP A 78 -16.18 4.46 -5.60
CA ASP A 78 -17.42 4.34 -4.82
C ASP A 78 -17.15 3.90 -3.37
N GLU A 79 -17.47 2.64 -3.04
CA GLU A 79 -17.29 2.04 -1.71
C GLU A 79 -16.05 1.13 -1.63
N PHE A 80 -15.25 1.05 -2.69
CA PHE A 80 -14.10 0.14 -2.78
C PHE A 80 -12.76 0.87 -2.67
N VAL A 81 -11.83 0.22 -2.00
CA VAL A 81 -10.43 0.66 -1.86
C VAL A 81 -9.52 -0.42 -2.41
N TYR A 82 -8.85 -0.13 -3.52
CA TYR A 82 -7.97 -1.11 -4.17
C TYR A 82 -6.52 -0.89 -3.75
N LEU A 83 -5.90 -1.86 -3.07
CA LEU A 83 -4.46 -1.87 -2.86
C LEU A 83 -3.78 -2.29 -4.17
N LEU A 84 -3.11 -1.35 -4.83
CA LEU A 84 -2.51 -1.52 -6.16
C LEU A 84 -1.14 -2.19 -6.13
N THR A 85 -0.25 -1.74 -5.24
CA THR A 85 1.11 -2.27 -5.12
C THR A 85 1.67 -1.96 -3.73
N ILE A 86 2.76 -2.62 -3.38
CA ILE A 86 3.41 -2.58 -2.08
C ILE A 86 4.92 -2.75 -2.26
N TYR A 87 5.72 -1.81 -1.78
CA TYR A 87 7.18 -1.90 -1.93
C TYR A 87 7.93 -1.25 -0.78
N SER A 88 9.12 -1.78 -0.47
CA SER A 88 10.02 -1.17 0.51
C SER A 88 10.78 -0.02 -0.13
N LYS A 89 10.85 1.14 0.53
CA LYS A 89 11.69 2.30 0.09
C LYS A 89 13.16 1.94 -0.17
N SER A 90 13.68 0.88 0.45
CA SER A 90 15.05 0.40 0.20
C SER A 90 15.22 -0.36 -1.11
N GLU A 91 14.12 -0.79 -1.74
CA GLU A 91 14.11 -1.62 -2.95
C GLU A 91 13.61 -0.84 -4.17
N LYS A 92 12.67 0.10 -3.96
CA LYS A 92 12.12 0.94 -5.02
C LYS A 92 11.94 2.38 -4.54
N GLY A 93 12.20 3.31 -5.46
CA GLY A 93 12.05 4.75 -5.26
C GLY A 93 10.59 5.22 -5.24
N ASN A 94 10.34 6.47 -5.62
CA ASN A 94 8.96 6.94 -5.81
C ASN A 94 8.35 6.25 -7.03
N ILE A 95 7.06 5.90 -6.95
CA ILE A 95 6.25 5.59 -8.13
C ILE A 95 6.24 6.81 -9.05
N THR A 96 6.57 6.60 -10.32
CA THR A 96 6.44 7.62 -11.36
C THR A 96 5.00 7.71 -11.86
N ASP A 97 4.61 8.84 -12.45
CA ASP A 97 3.26 9.02 -13.00
C ASP A 97 2.92 7.98 -14.08
N LYS A 98 3.93 7.49 -14.80
CA LYS A 98 3.77 6.41 -15.79
C LYS A 98 3.39 5.09 -15.12
N GLU A 99 4.17 4.67 -14.12
CA GLU A 99 3.89 3.45 -13.35
C GLU A 99 2.54 3.53 -12.64
N LEU A 100 2.17 4.71 -12.12
CA LEU A 100 0.87 4.93 -11.50
C LEU A 100 -0.28 4.69 -12.49
N LYS A 101 -0.16 5.21 -13.72
CA LYS A 101 -1.16 4.99 -14.77
C LYS A 101 -1.25 3.52 -15.17
N GLU A 102 -0.12 2.81 -15.24
CA GLU A 102 -0.09 1.37 -15.53
C GLU A 102 -0.82 0.56 -14.45
N LEU A 103 -0.55 0.85 -13.17
CA LEU A 103 -1.23 0.20 -12.04
C LEU A 103 -2.75 0.46 -12.01
N ILE A 104 -3.18 1.67 -12.38
CA ILE A 104 -4.61 2.03 -12.44
C ILE A 104 -5.30 1.31 -13.60
N LYS A 105 -4.62 1.16 -14.74
CA LYS A 105 -5.18 0.53 -15.94
C LYS A 105 -5.55 -0.94 -15.72
N GLU A 106 -4.94 -1.62 -14.74
CA GLU A 106 -5.31 -3.00 -14.38
C GLU A 106 -6.62 -3.10 -13.59
N LEU A 107 -7.22 -1.98 -13.17
CA LEU A 107 -8.52 -1.95 -12.49
C LEU A 107 -9.73 -1.79 -13.42
N ASP A 108 -9.50 -1.39 -14.67
CA ASP A 108 -10.51 -1.26 -15.73
C ASP A 108 -10.75 -2.59 -16.46
#